data_AF-A0A1Y4HU43-F1
#
_entry.id   AF-A0A1Y4HU43-F1
#
_cell.length_a   1.000
_cell.length_b   1.000
_cell.length_c   1.000
_cell.angle_alpha   90.00
_cell.angle_beta   90.00
_cell.angle_gamma   90.00
#
_symmetry.space_group_name_H-M   'P 1'
#
loop_
_entity.id
_entity.type
_entity.pdbx_description
1 polymer ?
#
loop_
_entity_poly.entity_id
_entity_poly.type
_entity_poly.pdbx_seq_one_letter_code
_entity_poly.pdbx_strand_id
1 'polypeptide(L)' 'MVISVDKTFLSNVERGLRAPTLGTIDKIAQGLDVNLVYVFEGVGGEASLDASRAPSERPTDADCVSQP' A
#
# COMPACT_ATOMS: atom_id res chain seq x y z
N MET A 1 -22.12 -17.99 -9.22
CA MET A 1 -21.28 -18.22 -8.02
C MET A 1 -21.75 -17.27 -6.93
N VAL A 2 -22.07 -17.77 -5.74
CA VAL A 2 -22.64 -16.96 -4.64
C VAL A 2 -21.75 -17.16 -3.42
N ILE A 3 -21.17 -16.08 -2.90
CA ILE A 3 -20.45 -16.13 -1.63
C ILE A 3 -21.43 -16.18 -0.47
N SER A 4 -21.19 -17.11 0.47
CA SER A 4 -21.96 -17.21 1.71
C SER A 4 -21.48 -16.17 2.72
N VAL A 5 -21.62 -14.88 2.38
CA VAL A 5 -21.30 -13.75 3.25
C VAL A 5 -22.49 -12.81 3.29
N ASP A 6 -22.94 -12.43 4.48
CA ASP A 6 -24.10 -11.56 4.64
C ASP A 6 -23.85 -10.17 4.06
N LYS A 7 -24.85 -9.61 3.38
CA LYS A 7 -24.78 -8.26 2.79
C LYS A 7 -24.43 -7.20 3.84
N THR A 8 -25.05 -7.27 5.01
CA THR A 8 -24.78 -6.35 6.14
C THR A 8 -23.35 -6.49 6.65
N PHE A 9 -22.80 -7.70 6.65
CA PHE A 9 -21.42 -7.93 7.04
C PHE A 9 -20.46 -7.28 6.05
N LEU A 10 -20.68 -7.49 4.74
CA LEU A 10 -19.87 -6.89 3.67
C LEU A 10 -19.89 -5.36 3.76
N SER A 11 -21.08 -4.76 3.92
CA SER A 11 -21.21 -3.30 4.10
C SER A 11 -20.48 -2.76 5.33
N ASN A 12 -20.37 -3.53 6.41
CA ASN A 12 -19.58 -3.12 7.57
C ASN A 12 -18.08 -3.23 7.32
N VAL A 13 -17.63 -4.22 6.55
CA VAL A 13 -16.23 -4.38 6.15
C VAL A 13 -15.80 -3.22 5.23
N GLU A 14 -16.59 -2.91 4.21
CA GLU A 14 -16.33 -1.80 3.26
C GLU A 14 -16.21 -0.43 3.95
N ARG A 15 -16.92 -0.25 5.07
CA ARG A 15 -16.88 0.98 5.87
C ARG A 15 -15.81 1.00 6.96
N GLY A 16 -15.01 -0.08 7.08
CA GLY A 16 -14.01 -0.22 8.14
C GLY A 16 -14.58 -0.40 9.55
N LEU A 17 -15.87 -0.74 9.67
CA LEU A 17 -16.55 -0.97 10.95
C LEU A 17 -16.30 -2.38 11.51
N ARG A 18 -15.89 -3.32 10.65
CA ARG A 18 -15.56 -4.70 11.00
C ARG A 18 -14.28 -5.13 10.29
N ALA A 19 -13.35 -5.71 11.05
CA ALA A 19 -12.19 -6.39 10.50
C ALA A 19 -12.55 -7.88 10.28
N PRO A 20 -12.59 -8.37 9.04
CA PRO A 20 -12.80 -9.79 8.75
C PRO A 20 -11.55 -10.61 9.10
N THR A 21 -11.73 -11.92 9.29
CA THR A 21 -10.60 -12.85 9.40
C THR A 21 -10.03 -13.13 8.01
N LEU A 22 -8.78 -13.62 7.96
CA LEU A 22 -8.13 -13.97 6.69
C LEU A 22 -8.93 -15.01 5.88
N GLY A 23 -9.53 -16.00 6.55
CA GLY A 23 -10.38 -17.00 5.89
C GLY A 23 -11.67 -16.41 5.30
N THR A 24 -12.17 -15.29 5.83
CA THR A 24 -13.31 -14.58 5.25
C THR A 24 -12.87 -13.75 4.04
N ILE A 25 -11.69 -13.13 4.08
CA ILE A 25 -11.12 -12.41 2.95
C ILE A 25 -10.89 -13.36 1.77
N ASP A 26 -10.39 -14.57 2.04
CA ASP A 26 -10.21 -15.62 1.04
C ASP A 26 -11.54 -16.02 0.36
N LYS A 27 -12.61 -16.19 1.14
CA LYS A 27 -13.95 -16.46 0.58
C LYS A 27 -14.47 -15.32 -0.30
N ILE A 28 -14.20 -14.07 0.10
CA ILE A 28 -14.57 -12.89 -0.69
C ILE A 28 -13.77 -12.85 -1.99
N ALA A 29 -12.45 -13.08 -1.93
CA ALA A 29 -11.57 -13.13 -3.09
C ALA A 29 -11.99 -14.21 -4.09
N GLN A 30 -12.24 -15.43 -3.60
CA GLN A 30 -12.80 -16.52 -4.40
C GLN A 30 -14.09 -16.07 -5.07
N GLY A 31 -15.04 -15.51 -4.31
CA GLY A 31 -16.31 -15.00 -4.82
C GLY A 31 -16.24 -14.00 -5.96
N LEU A 32 -15.24 -13.14 -5.90
CA LEU A 32 -14.97 -12.10 -6.87
C LEU A 32 -14.13 -12.62 -8.06
N ASP A 33 -13.69 -13.88 -8.01
CA ASP A 33 -12.76 -14.50 -8.98
C ASP A 33 -11.46 -13.70 -9.11
N VAL A 34 -10.92 -13.23 -7.99
CA VAL A 34 -9.66 -12.45 -7.93
C VAL A 34 -8.64 -13.10 -7.01
N ASN A 35 -7.36 -12.78 -7.21
CA ASN A 35 -6.31 -13.20 -6.29
C ASN A 35 -6.45 -12.45 -4.95
N LEU A 36 -6.18 -13.15 -3.83
CA LEU A 36 -6.19 -12.56 -2.49
C LEU A 36 -5.33 -11.30 -2.39
N VAL A 37 -4.18 -11.26 -3.08
CA VAL A 37 -3.27 -10.10 -3.09
C VAL A 37 -3.98 -8.84 -3.59
N TYR A 38 -4.84 -8.94 -4.61
CA TYR A 38 -5.61 -7.80 -5.13
C TYR A 38 -6.61 -7.23 -4.12
N VAL A 39 -7.07 -8.02 -3.15
CA VAL A 39 -7.97 -7.53 -2.09
C VAL A 39 -7.20 -6.66 -1.08
N PHE A 40 -5.89 -6.86 -0.95
CA PHE A 40 -5.02 -6.08 -0.08
C PHE A 40 -4.30 -4.92 -0.78
N GLU A 41 -4.19 -4.98 -2.11
CA GLU A 41 -3.73 -3.86 -2.94
C GLU A 41 -4.81 -2.76 -2.99
N GLY A 42 -4.88 -1.96 -1.93
CA GLY A 42 -5.75 -0.79 -1.88
C GLY A 42 -5.45 0.21 -3.01
N VAL A 43 -6.44 1.01 -3.40
CA VAL A 43 -6.33 2.17 -4.31
C VAL A 43 -5.47 3.26 -3.65
N GLY A 44 -4.18 2.99 -3.57
CA GLY A 44 -3.22 3.69 -2.75
C GLY A 44 -1.92 2.91 -2.64
N GLY A 45 -1.51 2.25 -3.72
CA GLY A 45 -0.18 1.69 -3.92
C GLY A 45 0.91 2.76 -3.95
N GLU A 46 0.85 3.72 -3.04
CA GLU A 46 1.96 4.59 -2.71
C GLU A 46 2.57 3.97 -1.45
N ALA A 47 3.30 2.86 -1.63
CA ALA A 47 4.43 2.59 -0.77
C ALA A 47 5.36 3.79 -0.95
N SER A 48 5.14 4.85 -0.16
CA SER A 48 6.00 6.02 -0.05
C SER A 48 7.32 5.57 0.54
N LEU A 49 8.11 4.91 -0.29
CA LEU A 49 9.55 4.79 -0.16
C LEU A 49 10.12 5.88 -1.06
N ASP A 50 9.92 7.14 -0.66
CA ASP A 50 10.73 8.25 -1.16
C ASP A 50 12.15 8.07 -0.58
N ALA A 51 12.92 7.18 -1.18
CA ALA A 51 14.29 6.87 -0.81
C ALA A 51 15.30 7.54 -1.76
N SER A 52 14.94 8.61 -2.49
CA SER A 52 15.79 9.06 -3.61
C SER A 52 15.91 10.57 -3.84
N ARG A 53 15.67 11.44 -2.85
CA ARG A 53 16.11 12.83 -3.00
C ARG A 53 16.69 13.47 -1.74
N ALA A 54 17.79 12.90 -1.24
CA ALA A 54 18.74 13.68 -0.46
C ALA A 54 19.48 14.68 -1.40
N PRO A 55 19.70 15.96 -1.00
CA PRO A 55 20.47 16.90 -1.79
C PRO A 55 21.94 16.50 -1.76
N SER A 56 22.45 15.89 -2.82
CA SER A 56 23.89 15.74 -3.02
C SER A 56 24.45 16.99 -3.69
N GLU A 57 24.42 18.12 -3.00
CA GLU A 57 25.36 19.22 -3.28
C GLU A 57 26.55 19.02 -2.35
N ARG A 58 27.55 18.30 -2.84
CA ARG A 58 28.86 18.23 -2.18
C ARG A 58 29.41 19.66 -2.16
N PRO A 59 29.78 20.23 -1.00
CA PRO A 59 30.61 21.41 -0.99
C PRO A 59 31.94 21.02 -1.63
N THR A 60 32.20 21.51 -2.84
CA THR A 60 33.56 21.51 -3.36
C THR A 60 34.31 22.58 -2.60
N ASP A 61 34.89 22.20 -1.46
CA ASP A 61 35.98 22.92 -0.82
C ASP A 61 37.16 22.97 -1.79
N ALA A 62 37.15 23.93 -2.71
CA ALA A 62 38.23 24.18 -3.64
C ALA A 62 38.30 25.68 -3.99
N ASP A 63 38.35 26.52 -2.95
CA ASP A 63 39.01 27.82 -3.06
C ASP A 63 39.94 28.00 -1.86
N CYS A 64 41.05 27.26 -1.90
CA CYS A 64 42.23 27.56 -1.10
C CYS A 64 43.45 27.28 -1.97
N VAL A 65 43.63 28.09 -3.00
CA VAL A 65 44.94 28.37 -3.57
C VAL A 65 45.13 29.87 -3.47
N SER A 66 45.72 30.29 -2.35
CA SER A 66 46.54 31.49 -2.36
C SER A 66 47.63 31.27 -3.40
N GLN A 67 47.60 32.04 -4.49
CA GLN A 67 48.81 32.25 -5.26
C GLN A 67 49.53 33.50 -4.70
N PRO A 68 50.87 33.46 -4.67
CA PRO A 68 51.71 34.51 -4.11
C PRO A 68 51.65 35.83 -4.90
#